data_AF-A0A942J7E4-F1
#
_entry.id   AF-A0A942J7E4-F1
#
_cell.length_a   1.000
_cell.length_b   1.000
_cell.length_c   1.000
_cell.angle_alpha   90.00
_cell.angle_beta   90.00
_cell.angle_gamma   90.00
#
_symmetry.space_group_name_H-M   'P 1'
#
loop_
_entity.id
_entity.type
_entity.pdbx_description
1 polymer ?
#
loop_
_entity_poly.entity_id
_entity_poly.type
_entity_poly.pdbx_seq_one_letter_code
_entity_poly.pdbx_strand_id
1 'polypeptide(L)'
;ALQQAMKDADLTLPTQWPPRYRAEQEILSAGQALMLAKLIGVLTQRDLERGLAGTERQVLETAKTMLASELALVQGIGFAAALEQVEAAVVE
;
A
#
# COMPACT_ATOMS: atom_id res chain seq x y z
N ALA A 1 8.51 -7.12 9.56
CA ALA A 1 8.80 -7.25 8.11
C ALA A 1 7.90 -6.33 7.27
N LEU A 2 6.57 -6.49 7.30
CA LEU A 2 5.65 -5.68 6.48
C LEU A 2 5.65 -4.18 6.85
N GLN A 3 5.68 -3.86 8.15
CA GLN A 3 5.82 -2.48 8.61
C GLN A 3 7.10 -1.82 8.08
N GLN A 4 8.23 -2.52 8.16
CA GLN A 4 9.50 -2.01 7.63
C GLN A 4 9.41 -1.79 6.11
N ALA A 5 8.79 -2.71 5.37
CA ALA A 5 8.61 -2.56 3.92
C ALA A 5 7.76 -1.33 3.53
N MET A 6 6.75 -0.98 4.35
CA MET A 6 5.99 0.27 4.18
C MET A 6 6.87 1.51 4.42
N LYS A 7 7.69 1.48 5.48
CA LYS A 7 8.59 2.60 5.83
C LYS A 7 9.71 2.80 4.81
N ASP A 8 10.31 1.71 4.35
CA ASP A 8 11.38 1.75 3.36
C ASP A 8 10.87 2.20 1.99
N ALA A 9 9.60 1.90 1.67
CA ALA A 9 8.97 2.22 0.39
C ALA A 9 9.84 1.81 -0.83
N ASP A 10 10.55 0.69 -0.70
CA ASP A 10 11.47 0.21 -1.73
C ASP A 10 10.72 -0.53 -2.85
N LEU A 11 10.03 0.23 -3.69
CA LEU A 11 9.38 -0.24 -4.91
C LEU A 11 9.56 0.80 -6.03
N THR A 12 10.19 0.36 -7.12
CA THR A 12 10.34 1.20 -8.31
C THR A 12 9.08 1.12 -9.17
N LEU A 13 8.41 2.26 -9.35
CA LEU A 13 7.29 2.40 -10.27
C LEU A 13 7.70 3.20 -11.52
N PRO A 14 7.09 2.93 -12.69
CA PRO A 14 7.30 3.74 -13.88
C PRO A 14 7.06 5.24 -13.66
N THR A 15 7.83 6.09 -14.33
CA THR A 15 7.68 7.56 -14.21
C THR A 15 6.41 8.07 -14.92
N GLN A 16 6.08 7.48 -16.06
CA GLN A 16 4.89 7.86 -16.83
C GLN A 16 3.62 7.28 -16.18
N TRP A 17 2.55 8.08 -16.13
CA TRP A 17 1.32 7.70 -15.45
C TRP A 17 0.66 6.42 -15.99
N PRO A 18 0.48 6.21 -17.32
CA PRO A 18 -0.17 4.99 -17.81
C PRO A 18 0.55 3.66 -17.46
N PRO A 19 1.88 3.51 -17.64
CA PRO A 19 2.57 2.31 -17.20
C PRO A 19 2.65 2.19 -15.68
N ARG A 20 2.70 3.31 -14.94
CA ARG A 20 2.67 3.29 -13.48
C ARG A 20 1.36 2.69 -12.95
N TYR A 21 0.24 3.23 -13.41
CA TYR A 21 -1.07 2.74 -13.01
C TYR A 21 -1.25 1.26 -13.36
N ARG A 22 -0.72 0.78 -14.49
CA ARG A 22 -0.74 -0.66 -14.82
C ARG A 22 0.06 -1.50 -13.81
N ALA A 23 1.28 -1.08 -13.47
CA ALA A 23 2.10 -1.78 -12.48
C ALA A 23 1.42 -1.81 -11.10
N GLU A 24 0.77 -0.72 -10.70
CA GLU A 24 -0.04 -0.65 -9.47
C GLU A 24 -1.18 -1.68 -9.48
N GLN A 25 -1.92 -1.78 -10.59
CA GLN A 25 -3.00 -2.75 -10.75
C GLN A 25 -2.51 -4.20 -10.77
N GLU A 26 -1.33 -4.46 -11.36
CA GLU A 26 -0.70 -5.79 -11.35
C GLU A 26 -0.35 -6.22 -9.92
N ILE A 27 0.16 -5.32 -9.09
CA ILE A 27 0.45 -5.59 -7.67
C ILE A 27 -0.83 -5.90 -6.89
N LEU A 28 -1.90 -5.11 -7.09
CA LEU A 28 -3.20 -5.36 -6.46
C LEU A 28 -3.73 -6.75 -6.87
N SER A 29 -3.67 -7.07 -8.16
CA SER A 29 -4.18 -8.33 -8.70
C SER A 29 -3.39 -9.54 -8.17
N ALA A 30 -2.09 -9.39 -7.93
CA ALA A 30 -1.26 -10.45 -7.37
C ALA A 30 -1.51 -10.68 -5.86
N GLY A 31 -1.98 -9.66 -5.13
CA GLY A 31 -2.37 -9.77 -3.72
C GLY A 31 -1.23 -10.12 -2.75
N GLN A 32 0.02 -10.05 -3.17
CA GLN A 32 1.15 -10.42 -2.31
C GLN A 32 1.36 -9.39 -1.21
N ALA A 33 1.21 -9.79 0.07
CA ALA A 33 1.27 -8.89 1.22
C ALA A 33 2.52 -8.00 1.26
N LEU A 34 3.69 -8.55 0.90
CA LEU A 34 4.94 -7.77 0.85
C LEU A 34 4.91 -6.68 -0.24
N MET A 35 4.36 -7.00 -1.42
CA MET A 35 4.23 -6.03 -2.52
C MET A 35 3.18 -4.98 -2.21
N LEU A 36 2.07 -5.36 -1.56
CA LEU A 36 1.07 -4.41 -1.05
C LEU A 36 1.68 -3.45 -0.05
N ALA A 37 2.46 -3.95 0.92
CA ALA A 37 3.17 -3.12 1.90
C ALA A 37 4.11 -2.10 1.22
N LYS A 38 4.94 -2.56 0.27
CA LYS A 38 5.81 -1.64 -0.49
C LYS A 38 5.02 -0.60 -1.29
N LEU A 39 3.93 -1.01 -1.94
CA LEU A 39 3.07 -0.13 -2.72
C LEU A 39 2.41 0.94 -1.86
N ILE A 40 1.91 0.58 -0.68
CA ILE A 40 1.32 1.50 0.29
C ILE A 40 2.35 2.55 0.71
N GLY A 41 3.59 2.14 1.01
CA GLY A 41 4.69 3.04 1.34
C GLY A 41 4.97 4.05 0.23
N VAL A 42 5.19 3.57 -1.00
CA VAL A 42 5.49 4.41 -2.17
C VAL A 42 4.37 5.39 -2.48
N LEU A 43 3.11 4.94 -2.46
CA LEU A 43 1.97 5.81 -2.75
C LEU A 43 1.74 6.84 -1.64
N THR A 44 1.98 6.47 -0.38
CA THR A 44 1.88 7.42 0.74
C THR A 44 2.96 8.51 0.64
N GLN A 45 4.22 8.12 0.42
CA GLN A 45 5.31 9.09 0.19
C GLN A 45 5.02 9.99 -1.01
N ARG A 46 4.51 9.42 -2.11
CA ARG A 46 4.13 10.18 -3.30
C ARG A 46 3.00 11.17 -3.03
N ASP A 47 1.98 10.80 -2.25
CA ASP A 47 0.88 11.71 -1.89
C ASP A 47 1.42 12.92 -1.13
N LEU A 48 2.37 12.70 -0.21
CA LEU A 48 3.02 13.77 0.55
C LEU A 48 3.88 14.69 -0.33
N GLU A 49 4.64 14.14 -1.27
CA GLU A 49 5.56 14.93 -2.10
C GLU A 49 4.87 15.68 -3.24
N ARG A 50 3.91 15.04 -3.90
CA ARG A 50 3.35 15.51 -5.20
C ARG A 50 1.84 15.37 -5.31
N GLY A 51 1.21 14.67 -4.37
CA GLY A 51 -0.19 14.27 -4.46
C GLY A 51 -0.42 13.07 -5.38
N LEU A 52 -1.51 12.36 -5.14
CA LEU A 52 -2.00 11.27 -5.99
C LEU A 52 -3.12 11.71 -6.94
N ALA A 53 -3.13 11.14 -8.14
CA ALA A 53 -4.32 11.14 -8.98
C ALA A 53 -5.46 10.36 -8.30
N GLY A 54 -6.71 10.63 -8.66
CA GLY A 54 -7.87 9.94 -8.05
C GLY A 54 -7.80 8.41 -8.18
N THR A 55 -7.29 7.90 -9.30
CA THR A 55 -7.08 6.46 -9.52
C THR A 55 -5.97 5.88 -8.65
N GLU A 56 -4.86 6.60 -8.48
CA GLU A 56 -3.74 6.19 -7.61
C GLU A 56 -4.17 6.23 -6.12
N ARG A 57 -5.01 7.21 -5.73
CA ARG A 57 -5.61 7.25 -4.39
C ARG A 57 -6.50 6.03 -4.15
N GLN A 58 -7.31 5.64 -5.12
CA GLN A 58 -8.12 4.43 -5.01
C GLN A 58 -7.27 3.16 -4.92
N VAL A 59 -6.13 3.10 -5.63
CA VAL A 59 -5.14 2.02 -5.48
C VAL A 59 -4.62 1.96 -4.04
N LEU A 60 -4.21 3.09 -3.47
CA LEU A 60 -3.69 3.16 -2.11
C LEU A 60 -4.71 2.62 -1.08
N GLU A 61 -5.96 3.09 -1.15
CA GLU A 61 -7.02 2.66 -0.23
C GLU A 61 -7.37 1.17 -0.39
N THR A 62 -7.35 0.68 -1.63
CA THR A 62 -7.55 -0.75 -1.92
C THR A 62 -6.40 -1.58 -1.34
N ALA A 63 -5.15 -1.16 -1.55
CA ALA A 63 -3.97 -1.86 -1.02
C ALA A 63 -4.00 -1.94 0.51
N LYS A 64 -4.33 -0.82 1.19
CA LYS A 64 -4.48 -0.78 2.66
C LYS A 64 -5.53 -1.77 3.15
N THR A 65 -6.70 -1.78 2.52
CA THR A 65 -7.81 -2.70 2.85
C THR A 65 -7.40 -4.17 2.67
N MET A 66 -6.73 -4.49 1.56
CA MET A 66 -6.26 -5.86 1.31
C MET A 66 -5.22 -6.29 2.34
N LEU A 67 -4.22 -5.45 2.63
CA LEU A 67 -3.19 -5.76 3.62
C LEU A 67 -3.77 -5.89 5.03
N ALA A 68 -4.70 -5.01 5.41
CA ALA A 68 -5.38 -5.08 6.69
C ALA A 68 -6.20 -6.38 6.84
N SER A 69 -6.83 -6.86 5.77
CA SER A 69 -7.56 -8.13 5.77
C SER A 69 -6.63 -9.32 6.03
N GLU A 70 -5.48 -9.36 5.37
CA GLU A 70 -4.45 -10.40 5.60
C GLU A 70 -3.88 -10.34 7.02
N LEU A 71 -3.56 -9.14 7.51
CA LEU A 71 -3.05 -8.96 8.87
C LEU A 71 -4.07 -9.36 9.94
N ALA A 72 -5.35 -9.03 9.75
CA ALA A 72 -6.43 -9.43 10.64
C ALA A 72 -6.50 -10.96 10.78
N LEU A 73 -6.39 -11.68 9.66
CA LEU A 73 -6.39 -13.14 9.64
C LEU A 73 -5.15 -13.73 10.32
N VAL A 74 -3.95 -13.24 9.98
CA VAL A 74 -2.69 -13.79 10.51
C VAL A 74 -2.51 -13.50 11.99
N GLN A 75 -2.92 -12.32 12.45
CA GLN A 75 -2.76 -11.91 13.85
C GLN A 75 -3.97 -12.29 14.73
N GLY A 76 -5.09 -12.71 14.15
CA GLY A 76 -6.32 -13.01 14.89
C GLY A 76 -6.95 -11.77 15.53
N ILE A 77 -6.82 -10.61 14.89
CA ILE A 77 -7.37 -9.33 15.35
C ILE A 77 -8.52 -8.85 14.46
N GLY A 78 -9.27 -7.85 14.92
CA GLY A 78 -10.32 -7.23 14.11
C GLY A 78 -9.75 -6.44 12.93
N PHE A 79 -10.49 -6.40 11.81
CA PHE A 79 -10.11 -5.64 10.62
C PHE A 79 -9.81 -4.16 10.92
N ALA A 80 -10.61 -3.51 11.76
CA ALA A 80 -10.39 -2.12 12.14
C ALA A 80 -9.03 -1.91 12.86
N ALA A 81 -8.66 -2.81 13.76
CA ALA A 81 -7.38 -2.76 14.45
C ALA A 81 -6.20 -3.04 13.50
N ALA A 82 -6.39 -3.96 12.54
CA ALA A 82 -5.39 -4.22 11.51
C ALA A 82 -5.21 -3.02 10.57
N LEU A 83 -6.29 -2.35 10.19
CA LEU A 83 -6.26 -1.15 9.37
C LEU A 83 -5.54 0.00 10.08
N GLU A 84 -5.83 0.21 11.36
CA GLU A 84 -5.12 1.19 12.18
C GLU A 84 -3.61 0.91 12.24
N GLN A 85 -3.19 -0.35 12.35
CA GLN A 85 -1.77 -0.72 12.28
C GLN A 85 -1.13 -0.37 10.92
N VAL A 86 -1.85 -0.60 9.82
CA VAL A 86 -1.38 -0.25 8.47
C VAL A 86 -1.23 1.27 8.32
N GLU A 87 -2.21 2.03 8.81
CA GLU A 87 -2.19 3.50 8.74
C GLU A 87 -1.08 4.09 9.62
N ALA A 88 -0.94 3.62 10.86
CA ALA A 88 0.12 4.07 11.76
C ALA A 88 1.52 3.82 11.18
N ALA A 89 1.70 2.72 10.44
CA ALA A 89 2.97 2.36 9.85
C ALA A 89 3.49 3.33 8.77
N VAL A 90 2.61 4.12 8.15
CA VAL A 90 2.98 5.08 7.09
C VAL A 90 3.00 6.53 7.54
N VAL A 91 2.54 6.83 8.76
CA VAL A 91 2.54 8.17 9.36
C VAL A 91 3.83 8.44 10.15
N GLU A 92 4.50 7.38 10.62
CA GLU A 92 5.76 7.42 11.39
C GLU A 92 7.01 7.02 10.60
#